data_AF-A0A966Q5K0-F1
#
_entry.id   AF-A0A966Q5K0-F1
#
_cell.length_a   1.000
_cell.length_b   1.000
_cell.length_c   1.000
_cell.angle_alpha   90.00
_cell.angle_beta   90.00
_cell.angle_gamma   90.00
#
_symmetry.space_group_name_H-M   'P 1'
#
loop_
_entity.id
_entity.type
_entity.pdbx_description
1 polymer ?
#
loop_
_entity_poly.entity_id
_entity_poly.type
_entity_poly.pdbx_seq_one_letter_code
_entity_poly.pdbx_strand_id
1 'polypeptide(L)' 'MSQNKPSKFEEQAATAGGGFLQEFWIFLSENKKWWLLPILLAFLLMGALLLAGGTGAAPFIYTLF' A
#
# COMPACT_ATOMS: atom_id res chain seq x y z
N MET A 1 -12.66 39.75 -23.58
CA MET A 1 -12.25 39.05 -22.33
C MET A 1 -13.07 37.79 -22.23
N SER A 2 -12.49 36.62 -22.55
CA SER A 2 -13.21 35.34 -22.49
C SER A 2 -12.99 34.73 -21.11
N GLN A 3 -14.06 34.65 -20.31
CA GLN A 3 -14.03 34.01 -18.99
C GLN A 3 -13.93 32.50 -19.20
N ASN A 4 -12.72 31.97 -19.24
CA ASN A 4 -12.47 30.54 -19.21
C ASN A 4 -12.48 30.08 -17.75
N LYS A 5 -13.68 29.77 -17.24
CA LYS A 5 -13.85 29.13 -15.94
C LYS A 5 -13.93 27.63 -16.21
N PRO A 6 -12.99 26.82 -15.68
CA PRO A 6 -12.97 25.40 -15.98
C PRO A 6 -14.31 24.77 -15.59
N SER A 7 -14.80 23.90 -16.47
CA SER A 7 -16.02 23.14 -16.28
C SER A 7 -15.86 22.23 -15.05
N LYS A 8 -16.92 22.04 -14.26
CA LYS A 8 -16.94 21.14 -13.08
C LYS A 8 -16.47 19.71 -13.41
N PHE A 9 -16.58 19.31 -14.67
CA PHE A 9 -16.07 18.05 -15.20
C PHE A 9 -14.53 18.03 -15.35
N GLU A 10 -13.90 19.15 -15.69
CA GLU A 10 -12.43 19.28 -15.77
C GLU A 10 -11.79 19.24 -14.38
N GLU A 11 -12.49 19.80 -13.40
CA GLU A 11 -12.09 19.76 -11.99
C GLU A 11 -12.16 18.32 -11.44
N GLN A 12 -13.21 17.56 -11.79
CA GLN A 12 -13.36 16.15 -11.40
C GLN A 12 -12.35 15.23 -12.08
N ALA A 13 -12.06 15.46 -13.37
CA ALA A 13 -11.02 14.72 -14.09
C ALA A 13 -9.62 14.99 -13.52
N ALA A 14 -9.36 16.21 -13.01
CA ALA A 14 -8.12 16.55 -12.31
C ALA A 14 -8.02 15.90 -10.91
N THR A 15 -9.15 15.54 -10.28
CA THR A 15 -9.18 14.88 -8.96
C THR A 15 -9.10 13.36 -8.99
N ALA A 16 -9.02 12.73 -10.16
CA ALA A 16 -8.83 11.28 -10.31
C ALA A 16 -7.40 10.80 -9.95
N GLY A 17 -6.75 11.46 -8.98
CA GLY A 17 -5.33 11.34 -8.67
C GLY A 17 -5.00 10.38 -7.53
N GLY A 18 -5.77 9.31 -7.34
CA GLY A 18 -5.38 8.26 -6.41
C GLY A 18 -4.34 7.35 -7.07
N GLY A 19 -3.12 7.26 -6.55
CA GLY A 19 -2.17 6.25 -7.04
C GLY A 19 -2.71 4.82 -6.85
N PHE A 20 -2.16 3.83 -7.57
CA PHE A 20 -2.60 2.43 -7.50
C PHE A 20 -2.76 1.89 -6.05
N LEU A 21 -1.83 2.24 -5.16
CA LEU A 21 -1.89 1.84 -3.75
C LEU A 21 -3.07 2.48 -3.00
N GLN A 22 -3.42 3.72 -3.33
CA GLN A 22 -4.56 4.42 -2.73
C GLN A 22 -5.89 3.82 -3.22
N GLU A 23 -6.02 3.54 -4.52
CA GLU A 23 -7.20 2.86 -5.05
C GLU A 23 -7.36 1.45 -4.47
N PHE A 24 -6.25 0.71 -4.33
CA PHE A 24 -6.24 -0.61 -3.71
C PHE A 24 -6.64 -0.55 -2.23
N TRP A 25 -6.19 0.47 -1.49
CA TRP A 25 -6.59 0.69 -0.10
C TRP A 25 -8.08 1.01 0.04
N ILE A 26 -8.60 1.89 -0.83
CA ILE A 26 -10.04 2.21 -0.89
C ILE A 26 -10.85 0.95 -1.17
N PHE A 27 -10.43 0.14 -2.15
CA PHE A 27 -11.08 -1.14 -2.48
C PHE A 27 -11.10 -2.12 -1.30
N LEU A 28 -9.99 -2.26 -0.57
CA LEU A 28 -9.91 -3.12 0.61
C LEU A 28 -10.85 -2.66 1.73
N SER A 29 -10.89 -1.35 1.99
CA SER A 29 -11.75 -0.72 2.98
C SER A 29 -13.24 -0.91 2.64
N GLU A 30 -13.63 -0.66 1.39
CA GLU A 30 -15.01 -0.78 0.90
C GLU A 30 -15.54 -2.22 1.05
N ASN A 31 -14.68 -3.21 0.78
CA ASN A 31 -15.05 -4.63 0.88
C ASN A 31 -14.96 -5.18 2.33
N LYS A 32 -14.64 -4.34 3.32
CA LYS A 32 -14.35 -4.73 4.71
C LYS A 32 -13.28 -5.82 4.83
N LYS A 33 -12.38 -5.94 3.84
CA LYS A 33 -11.31 -6.94 3.82
C LYS A 33 -10.09 -6.49 4.64
N TRP A 34 -10.32 -5.86 5.78
CA TRP A 34 -9.28 -5.42 6.71
C TRP A 34 -8.40 -6.57 7.22
N TRP A 35 -8.94 -7.79 7.21
CA TRP A 35 -8.22 -9.03 7.52
C TRP A 35 -7.08 -9.40 6.57
N LEU A 36 -6.99 -8.79 5.38
CA LEU A 36 -5.93 -9.07 4.42
C LEU A 36 -4.65 -8.32 4.80
N LEU A 37 -4.79 -7.20 5.51
CA LEU A 37 -3.67 -6.41 5.97
C LEU A 37 -2.74 -7.20 6.91
N PRO A 38 -3.23 -7.89 7.97
CA PRO A 38 -2.36 -8.71 8.82
C PRO A 38 -1.74 -9.89 8.07
N ILE A 39 -2.44 -10.49 7.09
CA ILE A 39 -1.91 -11.57 6.26
C ILE A 39 -0.75 -11.06 5.38
N LEU A 40 -0.95 -9.92 4.71
CA LEU A 40 0.09 -9.27 3.90
C LEU A 40 1.30 -8.88 4.74
N LEU A 41 1.09 -8.35 5.94
CA LEU A 41 2.14 -8.04 6.90
C LEU A 41 2.92 -9.29 7.31
N ALA A 42 2.24 -10.40 7.62
CA ALA A 42 2.92 -11.65 7.97
C ALA A 42 3.81 -12.16 6.82
N PHE A 43 3.32 -12.12 5.57
CA PHE A 43 4.12 -12.48 4.41
C PHE A 43 5.32 -11.54 4.19
N LEU A 44 5.13 -10.24 4.38
CA LEU A 44 6.20 -9.25 4.29
C LEU A 44 7.29 -9.51 5.34
N LEU A 45 6.88 -9.74 6.59
CA LEU A 45 7.79 -10.06 7.69
C LEU A 45 8.53 -11.36 7.44
N MET A 46 7.84 -12.38 6.92
CA MET A 46 8.47 -13.66 6.59
C MET A 46 9.48 -13.51 5.44
N GLY A 47 9.14 -12.75 4.40
CA GLY A 47 10.08 -12.41 3.32
C GLY A 47 11.30 -11.63 3.83
N ALA A 48 11.08 -10.63 4.69
CA ALA A 48 12.17 -9.86 5.30
C ALA A 48 13.09 -10.74 6.15
N LEU A 49 12.52 -11.68 6.91
CA LEU A 49 13.28 -12.63 7.72
C LEU A 49 14.15 -13.55 6.87
N LEU A 50 13.62 -14.04 5.74
CA LEU A 50 14.36 -14.87 4.80
C LEU A 50 15.55 -14.11 4.18
N LEU A 51 15.35 -12.85 3.80
CA LEU A 51 16.43 -12.00 3.30
C LEU A 51 17.50 -11.74 4.38
N ALA A 52 17.07 -11.51 5.62
CA ALA A 52 17.97 -11.27 6.75
C ALA A 52 18.79 -12.52 7.12
N GLY A 53 18.25 -13.73 6.94
CA GLY A 53 18.95 -14.99 7.19
C GLY A 53 20.18 -15.24 6.29
N GLY A 54 20.23 -14.63 5.10
CA GLY A 54 21.41 -14.68 4.22
C GLY A 54 22.49 -13.63 4.54
N THR A 55 22.29 -12.81 5.56
CA THR A 55 23.17 -11.69 5.91
C THR A 55 23.88 -11.93 7.24
N GLY A 56 24.79 -11.03 7.63
CA GLY A 56 25.41 -11.03 8.97
C GLY A 56 24.43 -10.90 10.14
N ALA A 57 23.15 -10.64 9.89
CA ALA A 57 22.10 -10.63 10.90
C ALA A 57 21.65 -12.02 11.37
N ALA A 58 22.03 -13.10 10.66
CA ALA A 58 21.62 -14.47 10.95
C ALA A 58 21.79 -14.92 12.43
N PRO A 59 22.91 -14.62 13.14
CA PRO A 59 23.10 -15.04 14.53
C PRO A 59 22.06 -14.47 15.51
N PHE A 60 21.50 -13.29 15.21
CA PHE A 60 20.50 -12.63 16.05
C PHE A 60 19.07 -13.14 15.78
N ILE A 61 18.84 -13.77 14.63
CA ILE A 61 17.56 -14.42 14.30
C ILE A 61 17.42 -15.72 15.09
N TYR A 62 18.50 -16.50 15.20
CA TYR A 62 18.49 -17.77 15.94
C TYR A 62 18.17 -17.59 17.43
N THR A 63 18.49 -16.44 18.03
CA THR A 63 18.19 -16.20 19.45
C THR A 63 16.72 -15.92 19.76
N LEU A 64 15.88 -15.72 18.73
CA LEU A 64 14.43 -15.51 18.91
C LEU A 64 13.64 -16.82 19.00
N PHE A 65 14.29 -17.98 18.80
CA PHE A 65 13.71 -19.33 18.82
C PHE A 65 14.49 -20.24 19.77
#